data_AF-A0A5J4WQV2-F1
#
_entry.id   AF-A0A5J4WQV2-F1
#
_cell.length_a   1.000
_cell.length_b   1.000
_cell.length_c   1.000
_cell.angle_alpha   90.00
_cell.angle_beta   90.00
_cell.angle_gamma   90.00
#
_symmetry.space_group_name_H-M   'P 1'
#
loop_
_entity.id
_entity.type
_entity.pdbx_description
1 polymer ?
#
loop_
_entity_poly.entity_id
_entity_poly.type
_entity_poly.pdbx_seq_one_letter_code
_entity_poly.pdbx_strand_id
1 'polypeptide(L)'
;MVGYKATDACLIRATLTGIRTSQNIPLSLVTDICLLFLKDARATTCFENPCYQNMQITTYGHLLFEANDEFEDALTTIRNTTTQRLSPHTDLTSFLITVQCERNSNGALTFDGLDTQNQNISVELRGAPIFQGATDSYYNVDTSGKRPPPPILCTVHDTFWLFSPDVGRSCLFDTNDSFDEVVGSLRF
;
A
#
# COMPACT_ATOMS: atom_id res chain seq x y z
N MET A 1 17.90 -3.14 5.57
CA MET A 1 16.58 -3.03 4.90
C MET A 1 15.59 -2.66 5.98
N VAL A 2 15.11 -1.41 5.98
CA VAL A 2 14.05 -0.98 6.91
C VAL A 2 12.78 -1.64 6.37
N GLY A 3 12.36 -2.73 7.01
CA GLY A 3 11.14 -3.42 6.65
C GLY A 3 9.96 -2.70 7.29
N TYR A 4 9.00 -2.27 6.49
CA TYR A 4 7.70 -1.85 7.01
C TYR A 4 7.04 -3.09 7.63
N LYS A 5 6.70 -3.04 8.91
CA LYS A 5 5.89 -4.09 9.55
C LYS A 5 4.43 -3.74 9.31
N ALA A 6 3.88 -4.22 8.20
CA ALA A 6 2.43 -4.21 8.00
C ALA A 6 1.77 -5.00 9.13
N THR A 7 0.76 -4.41 9.77
CA THR A 7 -0.03 -5.09 10.80
C THR A 7 -1.03 -6.05 10.16
N ASP A 8 -1.59 -5.66 9.01
CA ASP A 8 -2.41 -6.52 8.16
C ASP A 8 -2.05 -6.35 6.68
N ALA A 9 -2.13 -7.44 5.91
CA ALA A 9 -1.82 -7.46 4.48
C ALA A 9 -2.77 -8.38 3.72
N CYS A 10 -3.21 -7.94 2.54
CA CYS A 10 -4.00 -8.74 1.62
C CYS A 10 -3.39 -8.73 0.21
N LEU A 11 -3.35 -9.92 -0.40
CA LEU A 11 -2.88 -10.11 -1.77
C LEU A 11 -3.94 -9.62 -2.75
N ILE A 12 -3.58 -8.66 -3.60
CA ILE A 12 -4.46 -8.14 -4.65
C ILE A 12 -4.20 -8.87 -5.95
N ARG A 13 -5.14 -9.69 -6.39
CA ARG A 13 -5.01 -10.36 -7.68
C ARG A 13 -5.18 -9.37 -8.83
N ALA A 14 -4.11 -9.13 -9.59
CA ALA A 14 -4.20 -8.46 -10.88
C ALA A 14 -4.91 -9.36 -11.91
N THR A 15 -5.73 -8.75 -12.77
CA THR A 15 -6.45 -9.40 -13.88
C THR A 15 -6.01 -8.80 -15.22
N LEU A 16 -6.41 -9.42 -16.34
CA LEU A 16 -6.21 -8.85 -17.69
C LEU A 16 -6.79 -7.43 -17.81
N THR A 17 -7.87 -7.16 -17.10
CA THR A 17 -8.53 -5.84 -17.08
C THR A 17 -7.92 -4.90 -16.03
N GLY A 18 -6.84 -5.30 -15.36
CA GLY A 18 -6.14 -4.52 -14.37
C GLY A 18 -6.40 -4.93 -12.93
N ILE A 19 -6.10 -4.00 -12.02
CA ILE A 19 -6.42 -4.09 -10.62
C ILE A 19 -7.81 -3.48 -10.45
N ARG A 20 -8.73 -4.27 -9.91
CA ARG A 20 -10.01 -3.80 -9.40
C ARG A 20 -10.42 -4.67 -8.23
N THR A 21 -10.12 -4.22 -7.03
CA THR A 21 -10.43 -4.94 -5.80
C THR A 21 -11.01 -3.98 -4.77
N SER A 22 -11.90 -4.50 -3.94
CA SER A 22 -12.52 -3.76 -2.86
C SER A 22 -12.31 -4.55 -1.59
N GLN A 23 -11.73 -3.93 -0.56
CA GLN A 23 -11.45 -4.58 0.71
C GLN A 23 -12.04 -3.77 1.85
N ASN A 24 -12.74 -4.47 2.75
CA ASN A 24 -13.21 -3.87 3.98
C ASN A 24 -12.05 -3.78 4.96
N ILE A 25 -11.65 -2.56 5.29
CA ILE A 25 -10.56 -2.28 6.20
C ILE A 25 -11.15 -1.66 7.47
N PRO A 26 -10.87 -2.23 8.66
CA PRO A 26 -11.19 -1.58 9.92
C PRO A 26 -10.24 -0.40 10.10
N LEU A 27 -10.74 0.81 9.91
CA LEU A 27 -9.87 1.98 9.96
C LEU A 27 -9.56 2.47 11.36
N SER A 28 -10.24 1.99 12.40
CA SER A 28 -10.12 2.51 13.77
C SER A 28 -8.68 2.58 14.31
N LEU A 29 -7.74 1.85 13.71
CA LEU A 29 -6.33 1.81 14.10
C LEU A 29 -5.35 2.13 12.96
N VAL A 30 -5.83 2.45 11.75
CA VAL A 30 -4.98 2.53 10.55
C VAL A 30 -4.49 3.96 10.32
N THR A 31 -3.17 4.17 10.28
CA THR A 31 -2.53 5.46 9.97
C THR A 31 -2.19 5.61 8.51
N ASP A 32 -1.91 4.51 7.82
CA ASP A 32 -1.51 4.54 6.42
C ASP A 32 -2.09 3.32 5.70
N ILE A 33 -2.60 3.57 4.50
CA ILE A 33 -2.93 2.53 3.54
C ILE A 33 -1.80 2.49 2.52
N CYS A 34 -1.14 1.35 2.41
CA CYS A 34 0.03 1.17 1.58
C CYS A 34 -0.23 0.14 0.48
N LEU A 35 0.01 0.50 -0.78
CA LEU A 35 0.03 -0.43 -1.91
C LEU A 35 1.47 -0.75 -2.30
N LEU A 36 1.86 -2.02 -2.16
CA LEU A 36 3.21 -2.49 -2.37
C LEU A 36 3.31 -3.38 -3.61
N PHE A 37 4.18 -3.00 -4.54
CA PHE A 37 4.56 -3.81 -5.69
C PHE A 37 5.94 -4.42 -5.44
N LEU A 38 5.93 -5.69 -5.04
CA LEU A 38 7.15 -6.42 -4.69
C LEU A 38 7.98 -6.79 -5.93
N LYS A 39 9.29 -6.58 -5.84
CA LYS A 39 10.27 -7.13 -6.81
C LYS A 39 10.92 -8.39 -6.26
N ASP A 40 10.94 -9.47 -7.04
CA ASP A 40 11.70 -10.70 -6.75
C ASP A 40 12.91 -10.78 -7.68
N ALA A 41 14.09 -11.06 -7.14
CA ALA A 41 15.34 -11.21 -7.91
C ALA A 41 15.29 -12.33 -8.97
N ARG A 42 14.37 -13.28 -8.80
CA ARG A 42 14.14 -14.40 -9.72
C ARG A 42 13.08 -14.08 -10.77
N ALA A 43 12.27 -13.04 -10.57
CA ALA A 43 11.31 -12.62 -11.57
C ALA A 43 12.08 -12.04 -12.77
N THR A 44 11.68 -12.44 -13.98
CA THR A 44 12.17 -11.78 -15.19
C THR A 44 11.10 -10.79 -15.62
N THR A 45 11.44 -9.51 -15.67
CA THR A 45 10.51 -8.45 -16.04
C THR A 45 10.97 -7.75 -17.31
N CYS A 46 10.04 -7.32 -18.14
CA CYS A 46 10.36 -6.44 -19.27
C CYS A 46 10.38 -4.96 -18.84
N PHE A 47 9.86 -4.67 -17.63
CA PHE A 47 9.61 -3.33 -17.13
C PHE A 47 10.16 -3.15 -15.71
N GLU A 48 10.75 -1.99 -15.45
CA GLU A 48 11.26 -1.65 -14.11
C GLU A 48 10.13 -1.25 -13.15
N ASN A 49 9.07 -0.66 -13.69
CA ASN A 49 7.95 -0.12 -12.94
C ASN A 49 6.70 -1.01 -13.05
N PRO A 50 5.68 -0.81 -12.18
CA PRO A 50 4.46 -1.61 -12.17
C PRO A 50 3.66 -1.61 -13.48
N CYS A 51 3.80 -0.59 -14.33
CA CYS A 51 3.09 -0.47 -15.61
C CYS A 51 1.57 -0.51 -15.48
N TYR A 52 1.05 0.25 -14.51
CA TYR A 52 -0.37 0.59 -14.40
C TYR A 52 -0.57 2.06 -14.74
N GLN A 53 -1.72 2.39 -15.32
CA GLN A 53 -2.24 3.73 -15.55
C GLN A 53 -3.64 3.86 -14.95
N ASN A 54 -4.12 5.09 -14.78
CA ASN A 54 -5.39 5.42 -14.14
C ASN A 54 -5.48 4.79 -12.74
N MET A 55 -4.39 4.89 -11.98
CA MET A 55 -4.34 4.39 -10.60
C MET A 55 -5.21 5.28 -9.71
N GLN A 56 -6.19 4.67 -9.05
CA GLN A 56 -7.11 5.36 -8.16
C GLN A 56 -7.38 4.53 -6.90
N ILE A 57 -7.49 5.23 -5.77
CA ILE A 57 -7.99 4.66 -4.51
C ILE A 57 -9.24 5.44 -4.13
N THR A 58 -10.34 4.72 -3.93
CA THR A 58 -11.62 5.32 -3.57
C THR A 58 -12.23 4.61 -2.36
N THR A 59 -13.08 5.31 -1.62
CA THR A 59 -13.92 4.73 -0.55
C THR A 59 -15.28 5.39 -0.55
N TYR A 60 -16.36 4.61 -0.43
CA TYR A 60 -17.75 5.14 -0.46
C TYR A 60 -18.04 6.12 -1.62
N GLY A 61 -17.35 5.99 -2.76
CA GLY A 61 -17.46 6.93 -3.89
C GLY A 61 -16.68 8.24 -3.72
N HIS A 62 -15.97 8.44 -2.62
CA HIS A 62 -14.97 9.49 -2.42
C HIS A 62 -13.63 9.06 -3.02
N LEU A 63 -12.96 9.99 -3.71
CA LEU A 63 -11.64 9.79 -4.29
C LEU A 63 -10.59 10.13 -3.23
N LEU A 64 -9.79 9.14 -2.82
CA LEU A 64 -8.71 9.36 -1.84
C LEU A 64 -7.39 9.66 -2.53
N PHE A 65 -7.19 9.05 -3.68
CA PHE A 65 -5.99 9.21 -4.47
C PHE A 65 -6.34 8.99 -5.93
N GLU A 66 -5.82 9.88 -6.78
CA GLU A 66 -5.73 9.71 -8.22
C GLU A 66 -4.31 10.05 -8.63
N ALA A 67 -3.68 9.14 -9.37
CA ALA A 67 -2.37 9.38 -9.92
C ALA A 67 -2.43 10.51 -10.95
N ASN A 68 -1.55 11.50 -10.78
CA ASN A 68 -1.37 12.56 -11.78
C ASN A 68 -0.42 12.08 -12.89
N ASP A 69 -0.29 12.87 -13.96
CA ASP A 69 0.55 12.52 -15.11
C ASP A 69 2.01 12.19 -14.71
N GLU A 70 2.59 12.93 -13.75
CA GLU A 70 3.96 12.70 -13.28
C GLU A 70 4.09 11.38 -12.49
N PHE A 71 3.09 11.06 -11.66
CA PHE A 71 3.05 9.83 -10.90
C PHE A 71 2.82 8.62 -11.81
N GLU A 72 1.97 8.78 -12.83
CA GLU A 72 1.77 7.77 -13.86
C GLU A 72 3.04 7.56 -14.69
N ASP A 73 3.75 8.63 -15.06
CA ASP A 73 5.04 8.52 -15.74
C ASP A 73 6.07 7.74 -14.89
N ALA A 74 6.09 7.97 -13.57
CA ALA A 74 6.93 7.21 -12.64
C ALA A 74 6.53 5.73 -12.56
N LEU A 75 5.23 5.41 -12.68
CA LEU A 75 4.71 4.04 -12.71
C LEU A 75 4.88 3.33 -14.06
N THR A 76 5.03 4.09 -15.15
CA THR A 76 4.95 3.56 -16.51
C THR A 76 6.24 3.69 -17.30
N THR A 77 7.26 4.40 -16.80
CA THR A 77 8.54 4.59 -17.52
C THR A 77 9.12 3.24 -17.94
N ILE A 78 9.25 3.08 -19.25
CA ILE A 78 9.73 1.86 -19.88
C ILE A 78 11.26 1.93 -20.03
N ARG A 79 11.98 0.97 -19.47
CA ARG A 79 13.44 0.87 -19.61
C ARG A 79 13.91 -0.05 -20.73
N ASN A 80 12.99 -0.79 -21.36
CA ASN A 80 13.33 -1.71 -22.45
C ASN A 80 12.25 -1.77 -23.54
N THR A 81 12.66 -2.11 -24.76
CA THR A 81 11.74 -2.37 -25.87
C THR A 81 11.04 -3.73 -25.68
N THR A 82 9.80 -3.83 -26.18
CA THR A 82 8.84 -4.93 -25.97
C THR A 82 9.28 -6.34 -26.39
N THR A 83 10.54 -6.53 -26.80
CA THR A 83 11.10 -7.80 -27.28
C THR A 83 12.11 -8.42 -26.32
N GLN A 84 12.59 -7.67 -25.30
CA GLN A 84 13.65 -8.13 -24.41
C GLN A 84 13.17 -8.22 -22.95
N ARG A 85 13.50 -9.34 -22.31
CA ARG A 85 13.26 -9.62 -20.88
C ARG A 85 14.53 -9.33 -20.09
N LEU A 86 14.43 -8.56 -19.01
CA LEU A 86 15.55 -8.24 -18.12
C LEU A 86 15.41 -8.97 -16.80
N SER A 87 16.53 -9.52 -16.33
CA SER A 87 16.63 -9.92 -14.95
C SER A 87 16.95 -8.69 -14.10
N PRO A 88 16.22 -8.43 -12.99
CA PRO A 88 16.45 -7.31 -12.10
C PRO A 88 17.69 -7.58 -11.24
N HIS A 89 18.86 -7.65 -11.86
CA HIS A 89 20.14 -7.83 -11.17
C HIS A 89 20.66 -6.54 -10.55
N THR A 90 20.03 -5.42 -10.89
CA THR A 90 20.31 -4.09 -10.35
C THR A 90 18.97 -3.46 -9.99
N ASP A 91 18.82 -3.09 -8.72
CA ASP A 91 17.63 -2.50 -8.10
C ASP A 91 16.41 -3.44 -7.88
N LEU A 92 16.40 -4.08 -6.70
CA LEU A 92 15.30 -4.90 -6.16
C LEU A 92 14.34 -4.08 -5.29
N THR A 93 14.38 -2.75 -5.37
CA THR A 93 13.51 -1.88 -4.56
C THR A 93 12.07 -2.07 -5.00
N SER A 94 11.20 -2.37 -4.03
CA SER A 94 9.75 -2.48 -4.26
C SER A 94 9.15 -1.10 -4.45
N PHE A 95 8.13 -0.97 -5.29
CA PHE A 95 7.41 0.30 -5.45
C PHE A 95 6.32 0.39 -4.38
N LEU A 96 6.21 1.53 -3.71
CA LEU A 96 5.28 1.73 -2.60
C LEU A 96 4.47 3.01 -2.84
N ILE A 97 3.15 2.90 -2.72
CA ILE A 97 2.23 4.04 -2.66
C ILE A 97 1.66 4.08 -1.25
N THR A 98 1.72 5.23 -0.59
CA THR A 98 1.20 5.41 0.77
C THR A 98 0.14 6.51 0.77
N VAL A 99 -1.08 6.19 1.19
CA VAL A 99 -2.14 7.17 1.48
C VAL A 99 -2.19 7.30 2.99
N GLN A 100 -1.81 8.47 3.49
CA GLN A 100 -1.79 8.74 4.92
C GLN A 100 -3.18 9.16 5.39
N CYS A 101 -3.58 8.64 6.54
CA CYS A 101 -4.79 9.04 7.24
C CYS A 101 -4.48 10.25 8.12
N GLU A 102 -5.41 11.19 8.20
CA GLU A 102 -5.32 12.33 9.12
C GLU A 102 -6.15 12.06 10.37
N ARG A 103 -5.78 12.69 11.50
CA ARG A 103 -6.60 12.69 12.72
C ARG A 103 -7.22 14.07 12.91
N ASN A 104 -8.54 14.10 13.08
CA ASN A 104 -9.21 15.33 13.45
C ASN A 104 -9.13 15.58 14.97
N SER A 105 -9.60 16.76 15.41
CA SER A 105 -9.56 17.17 16.83
C SER A 105 -10.36 16.26 17.78
N ASN A 106 -11.22 15.40 17.25
CA ASN A 106 -12.05 14.49 18.02
C ASN A 106 -11.44 13.07 18.07
N GLY A 107 -10.20 12.88 17.61
CA GLY A 107 -9.52 11.58 17.56
C GLY A 107 -9.94 10.70 16.37
N ALA A 108 -10.97 11.09 15.62
CA ALA A 108 -11.46 10.31 14.49
C ALA A 108 -10.53 10.41 13.28
N LEU A 109 -10.39 9.28 12.58
CA LEU A 109 -9.58 9.18 11.38
C LEU A 109 -10.35 9.71 10.16
N THR A 110 -9.71 10.66 9.49
CA THR A 110 -10.20 11.33 8.29
C THR A 110 -9.33 11.02 7.08
N PHE A 111 -9.96 10.83 5.92
CA PHE A 111 -9.28 10.63 4.64
C PHE A 111 -9.63 11.77 3.70
N ASP A 112 -8.68 12.67 3.43
CA ASP A 112 -8.95 13.86 2.61
C ASP A 112 -10.23 14.60 3.09
N GLY A 113 -10.36 14.76 4.41
CA GLY A 113 -11.53 15.34 5.06
C GLY A 113 -12.76 14.44 5.24
N LEU A 114 -12.77 13.21 4.69
CA LEU A 114 -13.85 12.24 4.92
C LEU A 114 -13.72 11.59 6.30
N ASP A 115 -14.59 11.95 7.23
CA ASP A 115 -14.69 11.32 8.55
C ASP A 115 -15.34 9.94 8.46
N THR A 116 -14.59 8.92 8.88
CA THR A 116 -15.03 7.53 8.85
C THR A 116 -15.79 7.11 10.11
N GLN A 117 -15.87 8.00 11.10
CA GLN A 117 -16.50 7.76 12.41
C GLN A 117 -16.01 6.47 13.08
N ASN A 118 -14.75 6.11 12.84
CA ASN A 118 -14.11 4.88 13.30
C ASN A 118 -14.84 3.59 12.84
N GLN A 119 -15.63 3.66 11.76
CA GLN A 119 -16.28 2.50 11.16
C GLN A 119 -15.37 1.83 10.13
N ASN A 120 -15.62 0.54 9.89
CA ASN A 120 -14.96 -0.18 8.80
C ASN A 120 -15.42 0.42 7.47
N ILE A 121 -14.46 0.72 6.60
CA ILE A 121 -14.77 1.25 5.26
C ILE A 121 -14.35 0.26 4.20
N SER A 122 -15.01 0.32 3.05
CA SER A 122 -14.60 -0.42 1.87
C SER A 122 -13.68 0.46 1.02
N VAL A 123 -12.42 0.07 0.90
CA VAL A 123 -11.44 0.73 0.03
C VAL A 123 -11.38 0.00 -1.31
N GLU A 124 -11.71 0.69 -2.39
CA GLU A 124 -11.59 0.20 -3.76
C GLU A 124 -10.30 0.72 -4.38
N LEU A 125 -9.47 -0.20 -4.87
CA LEU A 125 -8.27 0.10 -5.64
C LEU A 125 -8.53 -0.20 -7.12
N ARG A 126 -8.17 0.74 -7.98
CA ARG A 126 -8.27 0.65 -9.44
C ARG A 126 -6.93 0.96 -10.09
N GLY A 127 -6.65 0.26 -11.20
CA GLY A 127 -5.50 0.53 -12.06
C GLY A 127 -5.60 -0.29 -13.35
N ALA A 128 -5.48 0.36 -14.49
CA ALA A 128 -5.50 -0.29 -15.80
C ALA A 128 -4.07 -0.68 -16.22
N PRO A 129 -3.81 -1.91 -16.71
CA PRO A 129 -2.48 -2.28 -17.14
C PRO A 129 -2.20 -1.65 -18.51
N ILE A 130 -1.02 -1.06 -18.69
CA ILE A 130 -0.61 -0.50 -20.00
C ILE A 130 -0.09 -1.57 -20.96
N PHE A 131 0.35 -2.71 -20.43
CA PHE A 131 0.79 -3.87 -21.20
C PHE A 131 -0.03 -5.09 -20.80
N GLN A 132 -0.52 -5.83 -21.80
CA GLN A 132 -1.30 -7.07 -21.61
C GLN A 132 -0.75 -8.22 -22.49
N GLY A 133 0.43 -8.02 -23.08
CA GLY A 133 1.05 -8.97 -24.01
C GLY A 133 1.90 -10.04 -23.32
N ALA A 134 2.54 -10.90 -24.13
CA ALA A 134 3.45 -11.97 -23.67
C ALA A 134 4.70 -11.47 -22.90
N THR A 135 4.84 -10.16 -22.73
CA THR A 135 5.90 -9.47 -21.99
C THR A 135 5.44 -8.76 -20.72
N ASP A 136 4.13 -8.67 -20.45
CA ASP A 136 3.61 -8.13 -19.18
C ASP A 136 4.03 -9.02 -18.00
N SER A 137 4.87 -8.51 -17.11
CA SER A 137 5.38 -9.25 -15.96
C SER A 137 4.28 -9.65 -14.98
N TYR A 138 3.29 -8.80 -14.71
CA TYR A 138 2.24 -9.11 -13.71
C TYR A 138 1.23 -10.14 -14.20
N TYR A 139 1.18 -10.34 -15.52
CA TYR A 139 0.33 -11.34 -16.16
C TYR A 139 1.08 -12.62 -16.55
N ASN A 140 2.35 -12.52 -16.96
CA ASN A 140 3.12 -13.67 -17.45
C ASN A 140 3.69 -14.55 -16.34
N VAL A 141 3.71 -15.84 -16.64
CA VAL A 141 4.46 -16.84 -15.88
C VAL A 141 5.86 -16.97 -16.47
N ASP A 142 6.86 -17.11 -15.61
CA ASP A 142 8.21 -17.49 -16.03
C ASP A 142 8.21 -18.91 -16.62
N THR A 143 9.37 -19.35 -17.13
CA THR A 143 9.54 -20.71 -17.68
C THR A 143 9.31 -21.83 -16.65
N SER A 144 9.28 -21.49 -15.36
CA SER A 144 8.95 -22.39 -14.25
C SER A 144 7.48 -22.31 -13.79
N GLY A 145 6.65 -21.50 -14.48
CA GLY A 145 5.23 -21.32 -14.16
C GLY A 145 4.95 -20.29 -13.06
N LYS A 146 5.97 -19.57 -12.57
CA LYS A 146 5.82 -18.60 -11.46
C LYS A 146 5.48 -17.22 -11.98
N ARG A 147 4.55 -16.54 -11.31
CA ARG A 147 4.23 -15.13 -11.56
C ARG A 147 5.02 -14.26 -10.59
N PRO A 148 5.33 -13.01 -10.93
CA PRO A 148 5.69 -12.02 -9.92
C PRO A 148 4.64 -11.99 -8.81
N PRO A 149 5.05 -11.70 -7.57
CA PRO A 149 4.11 -11.56 -6.48
C PRO A 149 3.05 -10.51 -6.84
N PRO A 150 1.76 -10.79 -6.57
CA PRO A 150 0.72 -9.80 -6.77
C PRO A 150 0.98 -8.54 -5.93
N PRO A 151 0.46 -7.37 -6.33
CA PRO A 151 0.46 -6.20 -5.47
C PRO A 151 -0.17 -6.52 -4.12
N ILE A 152 0.36 -5.94 -3.05
CA ILE A 152 -0.10 -6.17 -1.68
C ILE A 152 -0.73 -4.88 -1.17
N LEU A 153 -1.99 -4.96 -0.75
CA LEU A 153 -2.60 -3.91 0.07
C LEU A 153 -2.22 -4.20 1.51
N CYS A 154 -1.58 -3.24 2.17
CA CYS A 154 -1.25 -3.33 3.57
C CYS A 154 -1.76 -2.11 4.33
N THR A 155 -2.13 -2.32 5.56
CA THR A 155 -2.46 -1.25 6.51
C THR A 155 -1.35 -1.16 7.53
N VAL A 156 -0.97 0.07 7.83
CA VAL A 156 -0.07 0.36 8.94
C VAL A 156 -0.93 0.84 10.08
N HIS A 157 -0.82 0.16 11.21
CA HIS A 157 -1.52 0.58 12.42
C HIS A 157 -0.67 1.56 13.22
N ASP A 158 -1.37 2.34 14.02
CA ASP A 158 -0.80 3.07 15.12
C ASP A 158 0.18 2.23 15.93
N THR A 159 1.36 2.80 16.17
CA THR A 159 2.31 2.26 17.14
C THR A 159 2.87 3.41 17.95
N PHE A 160 2.87 3.25 19.28
CA PHE A 160 3.27 4.32 20.18
C PHE A 160 4.35 3.87 21.17
N TRP A 161 5.18 4.84 21.55
CA TRP A 161 6.08 4.73 22.67
C TRP A 161 5.57 5.63 23.78
N LEU A 162 5.13 5.02 24.88
CA LEU A 162 4.65 5.75 26.04
C LEU A 162 5.81 6.01 27.00
N PHE A 163 6.08 7.29 27.27
CA PHE A 163 7.09 7.72 28.24
C PHE A 163 6.40 8.15 29.52
N SER A 164 6.55 7.36 30.59
CA SER A 164 6.00 7.70 31.91
C SER A 164 7.07 8.37 32.79
N PRO A 165 6.74 9.49 33.47
CA PRO A 165 7.63 10.10 34.45
C PRO A 165 7.66 9.33 35.79
N ASP A 166 6.64 8.52 36.09
CA ASP A 166 6.42 7.93 37.42
C ASP A 166 7.37 6.77 37.75
N VAL A 167 8.02 6.21 36.73
CA VAL A 167 9.04 5.17 36.87
C VAL A 167 10.23 5.60 36.03
N GLY A 168 11.21 6.23 36.67
CA GLY A 168 12.38 6.81 36.00
C GLY A 168 12.91 5.94 34.85
N ARG A 169 12.88 6.49 33.64
CA ARG A 169 13.44 5.94 32.38
C ARG A 169 12.72 4.73 31.75
N SER A 170 11.49 4.38 32.15
CA SER A 170 10.76 3.30 31.44
C SER A 170 9.97 3.81 30.23
N CYS A 171 10.03 3.06 29.13
CA CYS A 171 9.24 3.30 27.93
C CYS A 171 8.47 2.02 27.59
N LEU A 172 7.16 2.14 27.36
CA LEU A 172 6.29 1.02 26.98
C LEU A 172 6.00 1.12 25.48
N PHE A 173 6.25 0.03 24.76
CA PHE A 173 5.87 -0.10 23.36
C PHE A 173 4.48 -0.72 23.28
N ASP A 174 3.55 -0.02 22.65
CA ASP A 174 2.18 -0.47 22.49
C ASP A 174 1.80 -0.63 21.01
N THR A 175 1.12 -1.74 20.72
CA THR A 175 0.58 -2.12 19.42
C THR A 175 -0.84 -2.66 19.50
N ASN A 176 -1.41 -2.75 20.71
CA ASN A 176 -2.70 -3.41 20.95
C ASN A 176 -3.79 -2.38 21.19
N ASP A 177 -3.47 -1.29 21.88
CA ASP A 177 -4.43 -0.26 22.24
C ASP A 177 -4.45 0.86 21.19
N SER A 178 -5.62 1.46 20.98
CA SER A 178 -5.78 2.62 20.09
C SER A 178 -5.12 3.88 20.67
N PHE A 179 -4.82 4.87 19.82
CA PHE A 179 -4.31 6.16 20.28
C PHE A 179 -5.19 6.78 21.38
N ASP A 180 -6.50 6.78 21.20
CA ASP A 180 -7.45 7.40 22.12
C ASP A 180 -7.53 6.66 23.46
N GLU A 181 -7.43 5.33 23.46
CA GLU A 181 -7.36 4.53 24.69
C GLU A 181 -6.06 4.80 25.45
N VAL A 182 -4.93 4.84 24.75
CA VAL A 182 -3.63 5.17 25.34
C VAL A 182 -3.68 6.58 25.94
N VAL A 183 -4.11 7.58 25.17
CA VAL A 183 -4.19 8.98 25.64
C VAL A 183 -5.23 9.15 26.75
N GLY A 184 -6.39 8.49 26.67
CA GLY A 184 -7.41 8.54 27.71
C GLY A 184 -6.99 7.87 29.02
N SER A 185 -6.09 6.88 28.95
CA SER A 185 -5.50 6.24 30.13
C SER A 185 -4.43 7.09 30.81
N LEU A 186 -3.81 8.03 30.08
CA LEU A 186 -2.83 8.96 30.61
C LEU A 186 -3.53 9.99 31.49
N ARG A 187 -3.25 9.95 32.79
CA ARG A 187 -3.66 11.01 33.72
C ARG A 187 -2.69 12.18 33.56
N PHE A 188 -3.14 13.24 32.88
CA PHE A 188 -2.49 14.55 32.93
C PHE A 188 -2.96 15.36 34.13
#